data_AF-A0A820Q607-F1
#
_entry.id   AF-A0A820Q607-F1
#
_cell.length_a   1.000
_cell.length_b   1.000
_cell.length_c   1.000
_cell.angle_alpha   90.00
_cell.angle_beta   90.00
_cell.angle_gamma   90.00
#
_symmetry.space_group_name_H-M   'P 1'
#
loop_
_entity.id
_entity.type
_entity.pdbx_description
1 polymer ?
#
loop_
_entity_poly.entity_id
_entity_poly.type
_entity_poly.pdbx_seq_one_letter_code
_entity_poly.pdbx_strand_id
1 'polypeptide(L)'
;MSLCPNCFHNGNHQEHDASMFQSIGGGICDCGDITVMNPNSFCKHHGPSRLPNAPIPQSLIRCAQIVLPRLILRLIQYLRSHATPIKSNPYSTMVDFDSLASLFDLIDDLNNAGSSIRSIFTDCLLNSDFYEQFNTQSSFNDLPNIAYDVYLQQLNAATSLLIPISLRTDNSLAYFHIRKATCLLDEIFFWLTQYQIPERLLKFVLMLLTDFNFKRSCIQSFLNIYGMSIDRLTHCRNSRDRINRSRIAQISVQLFSNTDIIIQAIKEYYLMELMLSSLYFIFSNILTCCQLQEPKENYHLVVFEIEFSKNMHYWPIISDFINVLSHENASREFLSEKRFFITWIKIISWFQGMNVNHHGAESELLLQSNTNYLFAFTIETECCALVLWTFLAHLMKPDFLEMTTSLVNYLFLEVRQWLSSIGVEQYKDVVKNQITFHIPLHRYISILNYVSLNYQDGELKNLFPIENEIFLLNLAVFPLRIQVAKYEIMTNTIWSYQSYEMQMQSDMHCSARGNNCSYMNDADIFLLQ
;
A
#
# COMPACT_ATOMS: atom_id res chain seq x y z
N MET A 1 3.05 -8.07 -16.89
CA MET A 1 4.01 -7.99 -18.00
C MET A 1 3.31 -7.41 -19.23
N SER A 2 3.88 -6.39 -19.85
CA SER A 2 3.39 -5.74 -21.07
C SER A 2 4.50 -5.67 -22.12
N LEU A 3 4.20 -6.08 -23.35
CA LEU A 3 5.16 -6.14 -24.46
C LEU A 3 4.78 -5.15 -25.55
N CYS A 4 5.76 -4.60 -26.25
CA CYS A 4 5.51 -3.81 -27.46
C CYS A 4 5.08 -4.73 -28.62
N PRO A 5 4.32 -4.22 -29.60
CA PRO A 5 3.83 -5.04 -30.73
C PRO A 5 4.95 -5.77 -31.46
N ASN A 6 6.10 -5.11 -31.65
CA ASN A 6 7.24 -5.72 -32.33
C ASN A 6 7.84 -6.89 -31.54
N CYS A 7 7.95 -6.78 -30.21
CA CYS A 7 8.45 -7.90 -29.39
C CYS A 7 7.44 -9.04 -29.35
N PHE A 8 6.15 -8.73 -29.26
CA PHE A 8 5.10 -9.74 -29.32
C PHE A 8 5.13 -10.47 -30.66
N HIS A 9 5.06 -9.78 -31.80
CA HIS A 9 5.04 -10.43 -33.12
C HIS A 9 6.33 -11.20 -33.45
N ASN A 10 7.48 -10.79 -32.92
CA ASN A 10 8.74 -11.52 -33.10
C ASN A 10 8.92 -12.68 -32.10
N GLY A 11 8.02 -12.85 -31.14
CA GLY A 11 8.01 -13.99 -30.22
C GLY A 11 7.52 -15.26 -30.89
N ASN A 12 7.97 -16.42 -30.40
CA ASN A 12 7.45 -17.72 -30.84
C ASN A 12 6.13 -18.04 -30.12
N HIS A 13 5.03 -18.07 -30.87
CA HIS A 13 3.68 -18.40 -30.37
C HIS A 13 3.11 -19.69 -30.96
N GLN A 14 3.95 -20.53 -31.60
CA GLN A 14 3.47 -21.69 -32.36
C GLN A 14 2.70 -22.72 -31.53
N GLU A 15 2.91 -22.77 -30.21
CA GLU A 15 2.27 -23.73 -29.29
C GLU A 15 1.32 -23.06 -28.27
N HIS A 16 1.04 -21.75 -28.41
CA HIS A 16 0.25 -21.00 -27.42
C HIS A 16 -0.90 -20.22 -28.06
N ASP A 17 -2.08 -20.24 -27.43
CA ASP A 17 -3.16 -19.30 -27.74
C ASP A 17 -2.79 -17.92 -27.20
N ALA A 18 -2.42 -17.00 -28.10
CA ALA A 18 -2.00 -15.65 -27.75
C ALA A 18 -2.99 -14.61 -28.28
N SER A 19 -3.33 -13.62 -27.45
CA SER A 19 -4.12 -12.46 -27.84
C SER A 19 -3.40 -11.17 -27.46
N MET A 20 -3.47 -10.17 -28.33
CA MET A 20 -2.90 -8.85 -28.09
C MET A 20 -4.03 -7.84 -27.98
N PHE A 21 -4.10 -7.13 -26.87
CA PHE A 21 -5.00 -6.00 -26.67
C PHE A 21 -4.18 -4.77 -26.29
N GLN A 22 -4.60 -3.61 -26.78
CA GLN A 22 -3.98 -2.35 -26.41
C GLN A 22 -4.48 -1.94 -25.03
N SER A 23 -3.55 -1.73 -24.09
CA SER A 23 -3.91 -1.16 -22.78
C SER A 23 -4.43 0.27 -22.99
N ILE A 24 -5.71 0.48 -22.70
CA ILE A 24 -6.39 1.78 -22.85
C ILE A 24 -5.77 2.83 -21.89
N GLY A 25 -5.18 2.39 -20.78
CA GLY A 25 -4.52 3.26 -19.79
C GLY A 25 -3.06 3.59 -20.08
N GLY A 26 -2.50 3.18 -21.23
CA GLY A 26 -1.08 3.37 -21.54
C GLY A 26 -0.18 2.43 -20.73
N GLY A 27 -0.02 1.18 -21.20
CA GLY A 27 0.88 0.22 -20.59
C GLY A 27 2.36 0.56 -20.81
N ILE A 28 3.20 0.31 -19.81
CA ILE A 28 4.66 0.43 -19.90
C ILE A 28 5.20 -0.88 -20.49
N CYS A 29 6.06 -0.81 -21.51
CA CYS A 29 6.67 -1.99 -22.10
C CYS A 29 7.82 -2.48 -21.22
N ASP A 30 7.73 -3.72 -20.76
CA ASP A 30 8.74 -4.44 -19.97
C ASP A 30 9.85 -5.03 -20.86
N CYS A 31 9.86 -4.67 -22.14
CA CYS A 31 10.68 -5.33 -23.14
C CYS A 31 12.16 -5.04 -22.91
N GLY A 32 12.94 -6.09 -22.66
CA GLY A 32 14.37 -5.96 -22.37
C GLY A 32 14.70 -5.70 -20.90
N ASP A 33 13.71 -5.69 -20.01
CA ASP A 33 13.95 -5.65 -18.57
C ASP A 33 14.30 -7.06 -18.05
N ILE A 34 15.56 -7.24 -17.63
CA ILE A 34 16.07 -8.51 -17.08
C ILE A 34 15.40 -8.93 -15.78
N THR A 35 14.73 -7.99 -15.11
CA THR A 35 14.06 -8.23 -13.83
C THR A 35 12.62 -8.73 -14.02
N VAL A 36 12.04 -8.55 -15.21
CA VAL A 36 10.66 -8.96 -15.53
C VAL A 36 10.64 -10.13 -16.52
N MET A 37 11.63 -10.21 -17.41
CA MET A 37 11.68 -11.16 -18.50
C MET A 37 13.01 -11.93 -18.52
N ASN A 38 12.95 -13.20 -18.91
CA ASN A 38 14.13 -14.01 -19.12
C ASN A 38 15.04 -13.37 -20.20
N PRO A 39 16.35 -13.14 -19.95
CA PRO A 39 17.24 -12.53 -20.93
C PRO A 39 17.27 -13.23 -22.30
N ASN A 40 16.99 -14.53 -22.35
CA ASN A 40 16.94 -15.30 -23.59
C ASN A 40 15.74 -14.96 -24.48
N SER A 41 14.71 -14.27 -23.97
CA SER A 41 13.54 -13.85 -24.74
C SER A 41 13.67 -12.44 -25.34
N PHE A 42 14.82 -11.81 -25.19
CA PHE A 42 15.05 -10.46 -25.71
C PHE A 42 15.25 -10.44 -27.21
N CYS A 43 14.60 -9.48 -27.87
CA CYS A 43 14.86 -9.23 -29.28
C CYS A 43 16.14 -8.42 -29.47
N LYS A 44 16.70 -8.42 -30.68
CA LYS A 44 17.92 -7.65 -31.03
C LYS A 44 17.85 -6.12 -30.80
N HIS A 45 16.68 -5.59 -30.48
CA HIS A 45 16.43 -4.16 -30.26
C HIS A 45 16.16 -3.79 -28.79
N HIS A 46 15.91 -4.76 -27.91
CA HIS A 46 15.59 -4.53 -26.49
C HIS A 46 16.50 -5.36 -25.59
N GLY A 47 16.82 -4.83 -24.41
CA GLY A 47 17.66 -5.48 -23.41
C GLY A 47 19.14 -5.09 -23.47
N PRO A 48 19.96 -5.66 -22.58
CA PRO A 48 21.37 -5.26 -22.39
C PRO A 48 22.23 -5.48 -23.63
N SER A 49 21.91 -6.51 -24.41
CA SER A 49 22.64 -6.90 -25.63
C SER A 49 22.06 -6.28 -26.91
N ARG A 50 21.22 -5.24 -26.80
CA ARG A 50 20.61 -4.58 -27.97
C ARG A 50 21.69 -4.03 -28.91
N LEU A 51 21.43 -4.10 -30.21
CA LEU A 51 22.28 -3.44 -31.19
C LEU A 51 22.18 -1.92 -31.02
N PRO A 52 23.31 -1.19 -30.93
CA PRO A 52 23.28 0.27 -30.84
C PRO A 52 22.62 0.86 -32.07
N ASN A 53 21.68 1.79 -31.86
CA ASN A 53 21.14 2.58 -32.96
C ASN A 53 22.25 3.50 -33.51
N ALA A 54 22.20 3.79 -34.82
CA ALA A 54 23.08 4.81 -35.41
C ALA A 54 22.89 6.16 -34.68
N PRO A 55 23.97 6.93 -34.45
CA PRO A 55 23.86 8.23 -33.82
C PRO A 55 22.97 9.15 -34.66
N ILE A 56 22.01 9.81 -34.00
CA ILE A 56 21.08 10.70 -34.70
C ILE A 56 21.81 12.01 -35.05
N PRO A 57 21.68 12.51 -36.29
CA PRO A 57 22.26 13.80 -36.67
C PRO A 57 21.84 14.92 -35.71
N GLN A 58 22.82 15.66 -35.18
CA GLN A 58 22.55 16.75 -34.21
C GLN A 58 21.58 17.80 -34.77
N SER A 59 21.62 18.04 -36.08
CA SER A 59 20.72 18.97 -36.77
C SER A 59 19.24 18.62 -36.61
N LEU A 60 18.89 17.34 -36.43
CA LEU A 60 17.51 16.89 -36.28
C LEU A 60 17.00 17.03 -34.83
N ILE A 61 17.88 16.90 -33.84
CA ILE A 61 17.49 16.95 -32.42
C ILE A 61 17.68 18.33 -31.78
N ARG A 62 18.47 19.22 -32.39
CA ARG A 62 18.81 20.53 -31.80
C ARG A 62 17.59 21.40 -31.52
N CYS A 63 16.60 21.39 -32.41
CA CYS A 63 15.34 22.11 -32.17
C CYS A 63 14.61 21.56 -30.94
N ALA A 64 14.52 20.23 -30.80
CA ALA A 64 13.89 19.59 -29.65
C ALA A 64 14.64 19.91 -28.35
N GLN A 65 15.97 19.86 -28.34
CA GLN A 65 16.81 20.21 -27.19
C GLN A 65 16.63 21.66 -26.71
N ILE A 66 16.24 22.58 -27.60
CA ILE A 66 15.99 23.99 -27.28
C ILE A 66 14.53 24.20 -26.85
N VAL A 67 13.59 23.59 -27.57
CA VAL A 67 12.15 23.86 -27.39
C VAL A 67 11.56 23.06 -26.23
N LEU A 68 11.87 21.77 -26.11
CA LEU A 68 11.25 20.90 -25.10
C LEU A 68 11.47 21.39 -23.67
N PRO A 69 12.68 21.84 -23.27
CA PRO A 69 12.85 22.35 -21.91
C PRO A 69 11.99 23.56 -21.58
N ARG A 70 11.82 24.47 -22.55
CA ARG A 70 10.96 25.65 -22.39
C ARG A 70 9.47 25.27 -22.37
N LEU A 71 9.10 24.24 -23.12
CA LEU A 71 7.74 23.72 -23.15
C LEU A 71 7.33 23.11 -21.80
N ILE A 72 8.17 22.24 -21.24
CA ILE A 72 7.93 21.64 -19.92
C ILE A 72 7.98 22.70 -18.82
N LEU A 73 8.89 23.67 -18.93
CA LEU A 73 8.93 24.81 -18.02
C LEU A 73 7.63 25.60 -18.03
N ARG A 74 7.07 25.86 -19.23
CA ARG A 74 5.80 26.56 -19.36
C ARG A 74 4.64 25.76 -18.75
N LEU A 75 4.66 24.44 -18.87
CA LEU A 75 3.72 23.56 -18.18
C LEU A 75 3.82 23.74 -16.65
N ILE A 76 5.02 23.69 -16.07
CA ILE A 76 5.22 23.91 -14.62
C ILE A 76 4.75 25.30 -14.19
N GLN A 77 5.08 26.35 -14.95
CA GLN A 77 4.58 27.71 -14.66
C GLN A 77 3.05 27.79 -14.69
N TYR A 78 2.43 27.11 -15.65
CA TYR A 78 0.98 27.03 -15.75
C TYR A 78 0.39 26.33 -14.52
N LEU A 79 0.98 25.21 -14.08
CA LEU A 79 0.56 24.52 -12.86
C LEU A 79 0.66 25.47 -11.66
N ARG A 80 1.84 26.05 -11.41
CA ARG A 80 2.05 27.04 -10.33
C ARG A 80 0.99 28.15 -10.31
N SER A 81 0.70 28.77 -11.46
CA SER A 81 -0.21 29.93 -11.53
C SER A 81 -1.69 29.59 -11.31
N HIS A 82 -2.08 28.32 -11.45
CA HIS A 82 -3.45 27.86 -11.25
C HIS A 82 -3.63 27.09 -9.93
N ALA A 83 -2.62 27.09 -9.05
CA ALA A 83 -2.79 26.62 -7.68
C ALA A 83 -3.72 27.58 -6.89
N THR A 84 -4.68 27.03 -6.15
CA THR A 84 -5.64 27.82 -5.37
C THR A 84 -4.95 28.45 -4.15
N PRO A 85 -5.34 29.67 -3.72
CA PRO A 85 -4.77 30.27 -2.52
C PRO A 85 -5.01 29.40 -1.27
N ILE A 86 -4.01 29.33 -0.36
CA ILE A 86 -4.00 28.49 0.86
C ILE A 86 -5.24 28.71 1.77
N LYS A 87 -5.90 29.87 1.68
CA LYS A 87 -7.12 30.18 2.47
C LYS A 87 -8.36 29.35 2.08
N SER A 88 -8.29 28.60 0.99
CA SER A 88 -9.31 27.64 0.56
C SER A 88 -8.93 26.23 0.99
N ASN A 89 -9.91 25.32 1.14
CA ASN A 89 -9.65 23.91 1.42
C ASN A 89 -8.54 23.38 0.46
N PRO A 90 -7.38 22.89 0.95
CA PRO A 90 -6.25 22.45 0.11
C PRO A 90 -6.62 21.29 -0.83
N TYR A 91 -7.77 20.65 -0.59
CA TYR A 91 -8.34 19.58 -1.42
C TYR A 91 -9.27 20.07 -2.54
N SER A 92 -9.48 21.39 -2.67
CA SER A 92 -10.42 21.99 -3.65
C SER A 92 -9.78 22.44 -4.97
N THR A 93 -8.46 22.31 -5.10
CA THR A 93 -7.73 22.78 -6.27
C THR A 93 -8.11 21.98 -7.53
N MET A 94 -8.76 22.65 -8.48
CA MET A 94 -9.08 22.07 -9.78
C MET A 94 -8.44 22.90 -10.89
N VAL A 95 -7.59 22.26 -11.66
CA VAL A 95 -7.05 22.80 -12.92
C VAL A 95 -7.80 22.15 -14.05
N ASP A 96 -8.22 22.96 -15.01
CA ASP A 96 -8.81 22.48 -16.26
C ASP A 96 -7.71 21.99 -17.21
N PHE A 97 -7.41 20.69 -17.13
CA PHE A 97 -6.47 20.01 -18.01
C PHE A 97 -6.99 19.86 -19.46
N ASP A 98 -8.27 20.15 -19.73
CA ASP A 98 -8.79 20.16 -21.11
C ASP A 98 -8.26 21.35 -21.90
N SER A 99 -8.04 22.48 -21.23
CA SER A 99 -7.36 23.65 -21.83
C SER A 99 -5.91 23.34 -22.27
N LEU A 100 -5.30 22.30 -21.72
CA LEU A 100 -3.96 21.83 -22.08
C LEU A 100 -3.97 20.66 -23.09
N ALA A 101 -5.13 20.30 -23.66
CA ALA A 101 -5.26 19.15 -24.55
C ALA A 101 -4.22 19.12 -25.66
N SER A 102 -4.12 20.19 -26.45
CA SER A 102 -3.19 20.27 -27.58
C SER A 102 -1.72 20.20 -27.16
N LEU A 103 -1.39 20.63 -25.95
CA LEU A 103 -0.04 20.50 -25.41
C LEU A 103 0.28 19.03 -25.10
N PHE A 104 -0.65 18.31 -24.46
CA PHE A 104 -0.46 16.90 -24.17
C PHE A 104 -0.50 16.02 -25.41
N ASP A 105 -1.32 16.35 -26.41
CA ASP A 105 -1.34 15.67 -27.70
C ASP A 105 0.03 15.83 -28.40
N LEU A 106 0.62 17.03 -28.37
CA LEU A 106 1.97 17.26 -28.87
C LEU A 106 3.03 16.47 -28.09
N ILE A 107 2.94 16.44 -26.75
CA ILE A 107 3.85 15.66 -25.91
C ILE A 107 3.75 14.16 -26.24
N ASP A 108 2.54 13.65 -26.46
CA ASP A 108 2.29 12.26 -26.85
C ASP A 108 2.92 11.95 -28.22
N ASP A 109 2.71 12.79 -29.22
CA ASP A 109 3.30 12.66 -30.55
C ASP A 109 4.84 12.66 -30.50
N LEU A 110 5.41 13.57 -29.70
CA LEU A 110 6.86 13.67 -29.51
C LEU A 110 7.42 12.45 -28.77
N ASN A 111 6.72 11.92 -27.77
CA ASN A 111 7.12 10.69 -27.09
C ASN A 111 7.03 9.46 -28.01
N ASN A 112 6.05 9.43 -28.91
CA ASN A 112 5.87 8.39 -29.92
C ASN A 112 6.93 8.45 -31.03
N ALA A 113 7.60 9.59 -31.23
CA ALA A 113 8.67 9.76 -32.22
C ALA A 113 9.93 8.92 -31.92
N GLY A 114 10.08 8.39 -30.70
CA GLY A 114 11.07 7.37 -30.37
C GLY A 114 11.99 7.70 -29.19
N SER A 115 12.95 6.80 -28.93
CA SER A 115 13.81 6.82 -27.73
C SER A 115 14.61 8.11 -27.55
N SER A 116 14.98 8.79 -28.63
CA SER A 116 15.85 9.97 -28.55
C SER A 116 15.11 11.23 -28.11
N ILE A 117 13.84 11.38 -28.49
CA ILE A 117 13.01 12.46 -27.94
C ILE A 117 12.71 12.19 -26.46
N ARG A 118 12.43 10.92 -26.10
CA ARG A 118 12.27 10.52 -24.69
C ARG A 118 13.53 10.82 -23.85
N SER A 119 14.72 10.56 -24.38
CA SER A 119 15.99 10.93 -23.71
C SER A 119 16.07 12.43 -23.47
N ILE A 120 15.68 13.28 -24.43
CA ILE A 120 15.68 14.74 -24.25
C ILE A 120 14.68 15.16 -23.16
N PHE A 121 13.50 14.52 -23.09
CA PHE A 121 12.56 14.75 -21.99
C PHE A 121 13.15 14.35 -20.65
N THR A 122 13.76 13.16 -20.56
CA THR A 122 14.45 12.68 -19.36
C THR A 122 15.53 13.67 -18.92
N ASP A 123 16.44 14.05 -19.82
CA ASP A 123 17.53 14.98 -19.52
C ASP A 123 16.98 16.33 -19.06
N CYS A 124 15.94 16.84 -19.70
CA CYS A 124 15.28 18.07 -19.29
C CYS A 124 14.68 17.95 -17.88
N LEU A 125 13.97 16.87 -17.60
CA LEU A 125 13.23 16.70 -16.35
C LEU A 125 14.15 16.54 -15.15
N LEU A 126 15.33 15.93 -15.36
CA LEU A 126 16.30 15.62 -14.32
C LEU A 126 17.40 16.69 -14.15
N ASN A 127 17.45 17.71 -15.03
CA ASN A 127 18.50 18.73 -14.98
C ASN A 127 18.30 19.72 -13.81
N SER A 128 19.07 19.52 -12.74
CA SER A 128 19.05 20.38 -11.55
C SER A 128 19.57 21.79 -11.82
N ASP A 129 20.65 21.94 -12.60
CA ASP A 129 21.22 23.26 -12.93
C ASP A 129 20.20 24.12 -13.69
N PHE A 130 19.49 23.52 -14.65
CA PHE A 130 18.44 24.18 -15.40
C PHE A 130 17.29 24.63 -14.50
N TYR A 131 16.88 23.76 -13.56
CA TYR A 131 15.84 24.08 -12.58
C TYR A 131 16.27 25.22 -11.63
N GLU A 132 17.51 25.18 -11.14
CA GLU A 132 18.04 26.22 -10.25
C GLU A 132 18.18 27.56 -10.97
N GLN A 133 18.79 27.59 -12.15
CA GLN A 133 18.94 28.80 -12.97
C GLN A 133 17.57 29.44 -13.27
N PHE A 134 16.58 28.61 -13.60
CA PHE A 134 15.23 29.09 -13.85
C PHE A 134 14.60 29.80 -12.65
N ASN A 135 14.76 29.23 -11.45
CA ASN A 135 14.15 29.79 -10.24
C ASN A 135 15.00 30.92 -9.60
N THR A 136 16.26 31.11 -10.01
CA THR A 136 17.18 32.14 -9.47
C THR A 136 17.38 33.35 -10.38
N GLN A 137 17.34 33.18 -11.71
CA GLN A 137 17.68 34.22 -12.70
C GLN A 137 16.48 34.98 -13.29
N SER A 138 15.30 34.90 -12.68
CA SER A 138 14.12 35.71 -13.04
C SER A 138 14.21 37.13 -12.47
N SER A 139 15.22 37.89 -12.90
CA SER A 139 15.45 39.29 -12.49
C SER A 139 14.87 40.32 -13.48
N PHE A 140 13.99 39.93 -14.41
CA PHE A 140 13.44 40.85 -15.43
C PHE A 140 11.91 40.85 -15.61
N ASN A 141 11.15 40.01 -14.89
CA ASN A 141 9.69 40.06 -14.84
C ASN A 141 9.23 39.59 -13.46
N ASP A 142 8.29 40.27 -12.81
CA ASP A 142 7.83 39.92 -11.45
C ASP A 142 6.98 38.62 -11.39
N LEU A 143 6.36 38.22 -12.51
CA LEU A 143 5.43 37.08 -12.57
C LEU A 143 6.05 35.69 -12.24
N PRO A 144 7.22 35.30 -12.77
CA PRO A 144 7.84 34.00 -12.47
C PRO A 144 8.22 33.82 -10.99
N ASN A 145 8.65 34.88 -10.31
CA ASN A 145 8.99 34.84 -8.88
C ASN A 145 7.72 34.63 -8.04
N ILE A 146 6.63 35.35 -8.36
CA ILE A 146 5.33 35.17 -7.69
C ILE A 146 4.82 33.72 -7.84
N ALA A 147 4.95 33.13 -9.04
CA ALA A 147 4.51 31.75 -9.27
C ALA A 147 5.36 30.73 -8.51
N TYR A 148 6.66 30.96 -8.34
CA TYR A 148 7.52 30.09 -7.53
C TYR A 148 7.23 30.23 -6.02
N ASP A 149 6.93 31.44 -5.55
CA ASP A 149 6.49 31.66 -4.17
C ASP A 149 5.19 30.91 -3.88
N VAL A 150 4.27 30.82 -4.85
CA VAL A 150 3.07 29.98 -4.72
C VAL A 150 3.44 28.51 -4.52
N TYR A 151 4.41 27.97 -5.27
CA TYR A 151 4.90 26.61 -5.05
C TYR A 151 5.45 26.42 -3.63
N LEU A 152 6.32 27.33 -3.16
CA LEU A 152 6.91 27.23 -1.82
C LEU A 152 5.86 27.34 -0.71
N GLN A 153 4.85 28.19 -0.91
CA GLN A 153 3.70 28.32 -0.03
C GLN A 153 2.90 27.02 0.04
N GLN A 154 2.59 26.40 -1.10
CA GLN A 154 1.89 25.11 -1.15
C GLN A 154 2.72 23.99 -0.53
N LEU A 155 4.04 23.98 -0.75
CA LEU A 155 4.96 23.00 -0.17
C LEU A 155 4.98 23.10 1.36
N ASN A 156 5.07 24.32 1.90
CA ASN A 156 5.08 24.55 3.34
C ASN A 156 3.71 24.26 4.00
N ALA A 157 2.63 24.39 3.25
CA ALA A 157 1.28 24.05 3.70
C ALA A 157 0.96 22.55 3.56
N ALA A 158 1.80 21.77 2.87
CA ALA A 158 1.55 20.35 2.65
C ALA A 158 1.74 19.55 3.94
N THR A 159 0.84 18.59 4.16
CA THR A 159 0.84 17.74 5.35
C THR A 159 2.09 16.87 5.41
N SER A 160 2.84 16.96 6.52
CA SER A 160 3.95 16.05 6.81
C SER A 160 3.41 14.80 7.51
N LEU A 161 3.89 13.62 7.11
CA LEU A 161 3.43 12.35 7.67
C LEU A 161 4.13 12.07 9.00
N LEU A 162 3.35 11.87 10.06
CA LEU A 162 3.88 11.52 11.39
C LEU A 162 4.47 10.10 11.37
N ILE A 163 5.69 9.95 11.88
CA ILE A 163 6.33 8.63 12.05
C ILE A 163 5.82 8.02 13.36
N PRO A 164 5.21 6.83 13.45
CA PRO A 164 4.80 6.22 14.71
C PRO A 164 5.96 6.06 15.71
N ILE A 165 5.69 6.21 17.01
CA ILE A 165 6.70 6.07 18.08
C ILE A 165 7.38 4.69 18.03
N SER A 166 6.63 3.64 17.66
CA SER A 166 7.14 2.27 17.51
C SER A 166 8.22 2.11 16.43
N LEU A 167 8.33 3.06 15.48
CA LEU A 167 9.37 3.09 14.45
C LEU A 167 10.60 3.92 14.84
N ARG A 168 10.53 4.66 15.94
CA ARG A 168 11.57 5.60 16.37
C ARG A 168 12.54 4.96 17.37
N THR A 169 13.74 5.50 17.40
CA THR A 169 14.75 5.16 18.43
C THR A 169 14.67 6.08 19.65
N ASP A 170 13.98 7.21 19.52
CA ASP A 170 13.75 8.17 20.59
C ASP A 170 12.25 8.49 20.75
N ASN A 171 11.91 9.16 21.85
CA ASN A 171 10.53 9.57 22.14
C ASN A 171 10.17 10.95 21.54
N SER A 172 11.01 11.49 20.65
CA SER A 172 10.77 12.81 20.05
C SER A 172 9.75 12.73 18.91
N LEU A 173 9.01 13.81 18.65
CA LEU A 173 8.11 13.89 17.50
C LEU A 173 8.92 13.99 16.21
N ALA A 174 8.69 13.07 15.28
CA ALA A 174 9.37 13.00 13.99
C ALA A 174 8.36 12.84 12.84
N TYR A 175 8.67 13.49 11.72
CA TYR A 175 7.81 13.56 10.54
C TYR A 175 8.61 13.32 9.26
N PHE A 176 7.99 12.68 8.28
CA PHE A 176 8.46 12.72 6.91
C PHE A 176 8.07 14.06 6.29
N HIS A 177 9.06 14.93 6.12
CA HIS A 177 8.90 16.21 5.44
C HIS A 177 9.09 16.08 3.94
N ILE A 178 8.26 16.78 3.18
CA ILE A 178 8.40 16.87 1.72
C ILE A 178 9.61 17.76 1.43
N ARG A 179 10.62 17.20 0.77
CA ARG A 179 11.79 17.97 0.34
C ARG A 179 11.40 18.90 -0.79
N LYS A 180 12.03 20.08 -0.81
CA LYS A 180 11.95 21.02 -1.93
C LYS A 180 12.45 20.37 -3.22
N ALA A 181 11.75 20.65 -4.32
CA ALA A 181 12.12 20.17 -5.64
C ALA A 181 13.53 20.61 -6.03
N THR A 182 14.30 19.69 -6.60
CA THR A 182 15.66 19.90 -7.13
C THR A 182 15.71 19.84 -8.64
N CYS A 183 14.66 19.32 -9.27
CA CYS A 183 14.50 19.21 -10.70
C CYS A 183 13.02 19.36 -11.09
N LEU A 184 12.72 19.44 -12.38
CA LEU A 184 11.33 19.57 -12.86
C LEU A 184 10.50 18.32 -12.54
N LEU A 185 11.11 17.14 -12.51
CA LEU A 185 10.42 15.88 -12.17
C LEU A 185 9.84 15.92 -10.75
N ASP A 186 10.62 16.37 -9.75
CA ASP A 186 10.17 16.49 -8.36
C ASP A 186 8.91 17.36 -8.27
N GLU A 187 8.91 18.47 -9.00
CA GLU A 187 7.80 19.40 -9.00
C GLU A 187 6.58 18.88 -9.78
N ILE A 188 6.79 18.13 -10.87
CA ILE A 188 5.70 17.41 -11.55
C ILE A 188 5.02 16.44 -10.60
N PHE A 189 5.77 15.66 -9.82
CA PHE A 189 5.19 14.76 -8.83
C PHE A 189 4.44 15.49 -7.71
N PHE A 190 4.97 16.62 -7.24
CA PHE A 190 4.23 17.48 -6.32
C PHE A 190 2.89 17.93 -6.92
N TRP A 191 2.90 18.44 -8.16
CA TRP A 191 1.68 18.90 -8.83
C TRP A 191 0.72 17.77 -9.20
N LEU A 192 1.22 16.58 -9.57
CA LEU A 192 0.40 15.38 -9.76
C LEU A 192 -0.46 15.14 -8.53
N THR A 193 0.15 15.13 -7.35
CA THR A 193 -0.59 14.92 -6.10
C THR A 193 -1.46 16.13 -5.73
N GLN A 194 -0.98 17.37 -5.96
CA GLN A 194 -1.76 18.60 -5.73
C GLN A 194 -3.06 18.66 -6.54
N TYR A 195 -3.04 18.17 -7.78
CA TYR A 195 -4.20 18.19 -8.69
C TYR A 195 -4.94 16.85 -8.82
N GLN A 196 -4.82 15.98 -7.82
CA GLN A 196 -5.55 14.70 -7.80
C GLN A 196 -5.22 13.79 -9.00
N ILE A 197 -3.94 13.72 -9.36
CA ILE A 197 -3.32 12.82 -10.33
C ILE A 197 -4.06 12.87 -11.69
N PRO A 198 -3.95 13.99 -12.42
CA PRO A 198 -4.60 14.17 -13.71
C PRO A 198 -4.01 13.20 -14.74
N GLU A 199 -4.88 12.55 -15.50
CA GLU A 199 -4.52 11.42 -16.38
C GLU A 199 -3.45 11.75 -17.41
N ARG A 200 -3.56 12.91 -18.05
CA ARG A 200 -2.62 13.34 -19.08
C ARG A 200 -1.22 13.59 -18.53
N LEU A 201 -1.12 14.20 -17.34
CA LEU A 201 0.16 14.41 -16.67
C LEU A 201 0.75 13.10 -16.16
N LEU A 202 -0.10 12.20 -15.64
CA LEU A 202 0.30 10.86 -15.24
C LEU A 202 0.86 10.09 -16.44
N LYS A 203 0.14 10.05 -17.56
CA LYS A 203 0.56 9.41 -18.80
C LYS A 203 1.92 9.93 -19.27
N PHE A 204 2.14 11.25 -19.23
CA PHE A 204 3.43 11.84 -19.59
C PHE A 204 4.59 11.26 -18.78
N VAL A 205 4.44 11.13 -17.45
CA VAL A 205 5.47 10.53 -16.59
C VAL A 205 5.63 9.03 -16.87
N LEU A 206 4.52 8.28 -16.97
CA LEU A 206 4.56 6.83 -17.20
C LEU A 206 5.23 6.46 -18.53
N MET A 207 5.04 7.25 -19.59
CA MET A 207 5.68 7.01 -20.90
C MET A 207 7.21 7.07 -20.87
N LEU A 208 7.78 7.76 -19.88
CA LEU A 208 9.24 7.93 -19.73
C LEU A 208 9.87 6.86 -18.82
N LEU A 209 9.08 6.04 -18.10
CA LEU A 209 9.58 4.96 -17.23
C LEU A 209 10.31 3.83 -17.96
N THR A 210 10.33 3.85 -19.29
CA THR A 210 11.18 2.95 -20.10
C THR A 210 12.68 3.25 -19.97
N ASP A 211 13.05 4.43 -19.48
CA ASP A 211 14.43 4.78 -19.15
C ASP A 211 14.75 4.43 -17.69
N PHE A 212 15.80 3.62 -17.47
CA PHE A 212 16.17 3.13 -16.13
C PHE A 212 16.63 4.26 -15.19
N ASN A 213 17.40 5.23 -15.69
CA ASN A 213 17.85 6.37 -14.88
C ASN A 213 16.66 7.24 -14.49
N PHE A 214 15.73 7.45 -15.43
CA PHE A 214 14.48 8.14 -15.16
C PHE A 214 13.63 7.41 -14.11
N LYS A 215 13.47 6.08 -14.23
CA LYS A 215 12.73 5.26 -13.26
C LYS A 215 13.28 5.41 -11.83
N ARG A 216 14.61 5.42 -11.68
CA ARG A 216 15.28 5.65 -10.39
C ARG A 216 14.93 7.01 -9.80
N SER A 217 15.02 8.08 -10.60
CA SER A 217 14.66 9.43 -10.16
C SER A 217 13.16 9.57 -9.87
N CYS A 218 12.28 8.91 -10.64
CA CYS A 218 10.84 8.88 -10.37
C CYS A 218 10.51 8.32 -9.00
N ILE A 219 11.26 7.33 -8.53
CA ILE A 219 11.02 6.73 -7.21
C ILE A 219 11.38 7.68 -6.11
N GLN A 220 12.52 8.37 -6.23
CA GLN A 220 12.89 9.42 -5.30
C GLN A 220 11.80 10.51 -5.22
N SER A 221 11.33 11.00 -6.37
CA SER A 221 10.30 12.04 -6.43
C SER A 221 8.95 11.56 -5.92
N PHE A 222 8.54 10.32 -6.24
CA PHE A 222 7.29 9.71 -5.79
C PHE A 222 7.29 9.45 -4.29
N LEU A 223 8.38 8.92 -3.72
CA LEU A 223 8.47 8.67 -2.28
C LEU A 223 8.49 9.96 -1.46
N ASN A 224 9.07 11.04 -2.01
CA ASN A 224 9.06 12.36 -1.37
C ASN A 224 7.64 12.92 -1.15
N ILE A 225 6.67 12.51 -1.98
CA ILE A 225 5.27 12.96 -1.95
C ILE A 225 4.29 11.83 -1.62
N TYR A 226 4.78 10.64 -1.26
CA TYR A 226 3.94 9.48 -0.97
C TYR A 226 3.00 9.76 0.20
N GLY A 227 3.53 10.22 1.33
CA GLY A 227 2.73 10.57 2.52
C GLY A 227 1.66 11.63 2.22
N MET A 228 1.99 12.66 1.43
CA MET A 228 1.02 13.68 0.97
C MET A 228 -0.09 13.07 0.09
N SER A 229 0.26 12.09 -0.75
CA SER A 229 -0.70 11.39 -1.60
C SER A 229 -1.69 10.60 -0.77
N ILE A 230 -1.21 9.98 0.32
CA ILE A 230 -2.05 9.23 1.26
C ILE A 230 -2.99 10.15 2.04
N ASP A 231 -2.47 11.25 2.60
CA ASP A 231 -3.27 12.24 3.32
C ASP A 231 -4.40 12.80 2.44
N ARG A 232 -4.12 13.04 1.16
CA ARG A 232 -5.14 13.50 0.20
C ARG A 232 -6.17 12.43 -0.13
N LEU A 233 -5.76 11.16 -0.25
CA LEU A 233 -6.71 10.06 -0.42
C LEU A 233 -7.69 10.02 0.74
N THR A 234 -7.22 10.16 1.99
CA THR A 234 -8.10 10.07 3.17
C THR A 234 -9.09 11.23 3.29
N HIS A 235 -8.74 12.42 2.80
CA HIS A 235 -9.55 13.63 2.96
C HIS A 235 -10.48 13.95 1.77
N CYS A 236 -10.24 13.39 0.59
CA CYS A 236 -11.16 13.49 -0.54
C CYS A 236 -12.34 12.51 -0.35
N ARG A 237 -13.58 13.01 -0.52
CA ARG A 237 -14.84 12.26 -0.31
C ARG A 237 -15.73 12.21 -1.57
N ASN A 238 -15.17 12.47 -2.75
CA ASN A 238 -15.93 12.66 -3.99
C ASN A 238 -15.86 11.41 -4.90
N SER A 239 -16.76 11.30 -5.89
CA SER A 239 -16.75 10.18 -6.84
C SER A 239 -15.43 9.97 -7.60
N ARG A 240 -14.58 11.00 -7.68
CA ARG A 240 -13.22 10.94 -8.26
C ARG A 240 -12.23 10.10 -7.42
N ASP A 241 -12.56 9.77 -6.17
CA ASP A 241 -11.65 9.07 -5.27
C ASP A 241 -11.29 7.66 -5.80
N ARG A 242 -12.22 6.96 -6.45
CA ARG A 242 -11.93 5.65 -7.08
C ARG A 242 -10.86 5.74 -8.15
N ILE A 243 -10.92 6.79 -8.98
CA ILE A 243 -9.99 7.03 -10.08
C ILE A 243 -8.62 7.43 -9.54
N ASN A 244 -8.58 8.27 -8.50
CA ASN A 244 -7.31 8.70 -7.90
C ASN A 244 -6.57 7.53 -7.24
N ARG A 245 -7.31 6.64 -6.56
CA ARG A 245 -6.75 5.41 -5.96
C ARG A 245 -6.14 4.49 -7.01
N SER A 246 -6.87 4.23 -8.10
CA SER A 246 -6.34 3.37 -9.17
C SER A 246 -5.11 3.99 -9.83
N ARG A 247 -5.05 5.32 -9.94
CA ARG A 247 -3.90 6.03 -10.50
C ARG A 247 -2.66 6.00 -9.58
N ILE A 248 -2.81 6.07 -8.26
CA ILE A 248 -1.66 5.86 -7.33
C ILE A 248 -1.13 4.44 -7.50
N ALA A 249 -2.02 3.45 -7.46
CA ALA A 249 -1.66 2.05 -7.67
C ALA A 249 -0.98 1.83 -9.04
N GLN A 250 -1.42 2.54 -10.08
CA GLN A 250 -0.77 2.50 -11.40
C GLN A 250 0.66 3.02 -11.38
N ILE A 251 0.97 4.08 -10.62
CA ILE A 251 2.35 4.56 -10.47
C ILE A 251 3.16 3.53 -9.69
N SER A 252 2.69 3.16 -8.50
CA SER A 252 3.45 2.36 -7.55
C SER A 252 3.74 0.94 -8.04
N VAL A 253 2.78 0.26 -8.70
CA VAL A 253 3.01 -1.07 -9.31
C VAL A 253 4.14 -1.04 -10.34
N GLN A 254 4.27 0.08 -11.06
CA GLN A 254 5.30 0.24 -12.09
C GLN A 254 6.67 0.54 -11.47
N LEU A 255 6.69 1.30 -10.38
CA LEU A 255 7.91 1.67 -9.67
C LEU A 255 8.45 0.54 -8.78
N PHE A 256 7.58 -0.18 -8.07
CA PHE A 256 7.93 -1.27 -7.14
C PHE A 256 7.94 -2.64 -7.81
N SER A 257 8.22 -2.72 -9.11
CA SER A 257 8.30 -3.99 -9.85
C SER A 257 9.70 -4.63 -9.81
N ASN A 258 10.73 -3.82 -9.57
CA ASN A 258 12.13 -4.23 -9.72
C ASN A 258 12.80 -4.34 -8.34
N THR A 259 13.43 -5.48 -8.07
CA THR A 259 14.02 -5.80 -6.77
C THR A 259 15.18 -4.87 -6.40
N ASP A 260 16.07 -4.53 -7.32
CA ASP A 260 17.24 -3.66 -7.04
C ASP A 260 16.77 -2.26 -6.63
N ILE A 261 15.77 -1.78 -7.36
CA ILE A 261 15.11 -0.51 -7.12
C ILE A 261 14.42 -0.49 -5.74
N ILE A 262 13.72 -1.56 -5.38
CA ILE A 262 13.07 -1.67 -4.06
C ILE A 262 14.13 -1.67 -2.95
N ILE A 263 15.19 -2.46 -3.07
CA ILE A 263 16.26 -2.49 -2.07
C ILE A 263 16.90 -1.11 -1.90
N GLN A 264 17.13 -0.41 -3.02
CA GLN A 264 17.62 0.96 -2.97
C GLN A 264 16.61 1.88 -2.25
N ALA A 265 15.31 1.76 -2.55
CA ALA A 265 14.28 2.56 -1.92
C ALA A 265 14.14 2.32 -0.42
N ILE A 266 14.31 1.08 0.04
CA ILE A 266 14.34 0.74 1.46
C ILE A 266 15.52 1.44 2.14
N LYS A 267 16.72 1.34 1.56
CA LYS A 267 17.96 1.86 2.17
C LYS A 267 18.12 3.37 2.09
N GLU A 268 17.79 3.98 0.95
CA GLU A 268 18.06 5.41 0.69
C GLU A 268 16.86 6.31 1.01
N TYR A 269 15.64 5.77 0.95
CA TYR A 269 14.41 6.55 1.07
C TYR A 269 13.47 6.05 2.17
N TYR A 270 13.92 5.13 3.03
CA TYR A 270 13.17 4.62 4.19
C TYR A 270 11.77 4.11 3.81
N LEU A 271 11.70 3.36 2.70
CA LEU A 271 10.43 2.89 2.12
C LEU A 271 9.57 2.15 3.15
N MET A 272 10.16 1.25 3.94
CA MET A 272 9.42 0.46 4.93
C MET A 272 8.80 1.33 6.03
N GLU A 273 9.59 2.26 6.59
CA GLU A 273 9.11 3.21 7.59
C GLU A 273 8.00 4.09 7.02
N LEU A 274 8.15 4.55 5.78
CA LEU A 274 7.17 5.40 5.11
C LEU A 274 5.84 4.66 4.91
N MET A 275 5.88 3.41 4.44
CA MET A 275 4.68 2.58 4.23
C MET A 275 3.98 2.25 5.54
N LEU A 276 4.73 1.83 6.57
CA LEU A 276 4.18 1.55 7.90
C LEU A 276 3.60 2.81 8.55
N SER A 277 4.27 3.96 8.43
CA SER A 277 3.75 5.25 8.91
C SER A 277 2.44 5.64 8.20
N SER A 278 2.36 5.36 6.89
CA SER A 278 1.16 5.65 6.10
C SER A 278 -0.02 4.75 6.50
N LEU A 279 0.22 3.44 6.65
CA LEU A 279 -0.80 2.49 7.13
C LEU A 279 -1.26 2.82 8.54
N TYR A 280 -0.31 3.12 9.44
CA TYR A 280 -0.61 3.54 10.80
C TYR A 280 -1.51 4.77 10.81
N PHE A 281 -1.17 5.81 10.04
CA PHE A 281 -1.95 7.03 9.93
C PHE A 281 -3.39 6.77 9.45
N ILE A 282 -3.57 5.95 8.41
CA ILE A 282 -4.92 5.60 7.92
C ILE A 282 -5.74 4.93 9.01
N PHE A 283 -5.22 3.85 9.59
CA PHE A 283 -5.99 3.05 10.53
C PHE A 283 -6.22 3.78 11.86
N SER A 284 -5.25 4.58 12.33
CA SER A 284 -5.41 5.36 13.56
C SER A 284 -6.53 6.41 13.48
N ASN A 285 -6.83 6.90 12.28
CA ASN A 285 -7.86 7.93 12.07
C ASN A 285 -9.30 7.37 12.03
N ILE A 286 -9.46 6.05 11.99
CA ILE A 286 -10.76 5.37 11.88
C ILE A 286 -11.01 4.39 13.04
N LEU A 287 -10.36 4.61 14.18
CA LEU A 287 -10.52 3.78 15.35
C LEU A 287 -11.80 4.13 16.12
N THR A 288 -12.49 3.10 16.60
CA THR A 288 -13.63 3.18 17.51
C THR A 288 -13.39 2.29 18.74
N CYS A 289 -14.13 2.51 19.82
CA CYS A 289 -14.05 1.65 20.99
C CYS A 289 -14.51 0.23 20.65
N CYS A 290 -13.74 -0.77 21.09
CA CYS A 290 -14.12 -2.16 20.97
C CYS A 290 -15.39 -2.44 21.79
N GLN A 291 -16.33 -3.18 21.22
CA GLN A 291 -17.61 -3.55 21.85
C GLN A 291 -17.55 -4.91 22.57
N LEU A 292 -16.40 -5.59 22.54
CA LEU A 292 -16.20 -6.88 23.17
C LEU A 292 -16.05 -6.70 24.68
N GLN A 293 -16.56 -7.63 25.49
CA GLN A 293 -16.58 -7.53 26.95
C GLN A 293 -17.36 -6.31 27.47
N GLU A 294 -17.19 -5.99 28.76
CA GLU A 294 -17.85 -4.86 29.42
C GLU A 294 -17.23 -3.51 29.01
N PRO A 295 -18.00 -2.57 28.44
CA PRO A 295 -17.45 -1.31 27.90
C PRO A 295 -16.72 -0.42 28.91
N LYS A 296 -17.00 -0.56 30.21
CA LYS A 296 -16.36 0.24 31.27
C LYS A 296 -14.96 -0.25 31.61
N GLU A 297 -14.68 -1.51 31.32
CA GLU A 297 -13.40 -2.17 31.61
C GLU A 297 -12.55 -2.34 30.34
N ASN A 298 -13.20 -2.21 29.17
CA ASN A 298 -12.55 -2.26 27.87
C ASN A 298 -12.05 -0.88 27.39
N TYR A 299 -10.73 -0.78 27.15
CA TYR A 299 -10.09 0.40 26.54
C TYR A 299 -9.40 0.09 25.20
N HIS A 300 -9.63 -1.12 24.65
CA HIS A 300 -9.15 -1.51 23.34
C HIS A 300 -9.87 -0.74 22.22
N LEU A 301 -9.11 -0.41 21.19
CA LEU A 301 -9.61 0.27 20.00
C LEU A 301 -9.56 -0.67 18.81
N VAL A 302 -10.60 -0.61 17.99
CA VAL A 302 -10.73 -1.40 16.76
C VAL A 302 -11.01 -0.50 15.55
N VAL A 303 -10.66 -0.98 14.37
CA VAL A 303 -11.00 -0.32 13.10
C VAL A 303 -12.52 -0.29 12.94
N PHE A 304 -13.07 0.88 12.62
CA PHE A 304 -14.49 1.06 12.33
C PHE A 304 -14.81 0.68 10.87
N GLU A 305 -15.41 -0.49 10.67
CA GLU A 305 -15.66 -1.09 9.37
C GLU A 305 -16.57 -0.26 8.45
N ILE A 306 -17.44 0.58 9.01
CA ILE A 306 -18.41 1.39 8.25
C ILE A 306 -17.72 2.52 7.48
N GLU A 307 -16.76 3.23 8.08
CA GLU A 307 -16.01 4.29 7.38
C GLU A 307 -15.18 3.73 6.21
N PHE A 308 -14.79 2.47 6.34
CA PHE A 308 -14.03 1.75 5.35
C PHE A 308 -14.84 1.40 4.08
N SER A 309 -16.08 0.94 4.28
CA SER A 309 -17.00 0.47 3.24
C SER A 309 -17.27 1.45 2.09
N LYS A 310 -17.18 2.76 2.38
CA LYS A 310 -17.53 3.80 1.40
C LYS A 310 -16.35 4.17 0.49
N ASN A 311 -15.11 3.98 0.96
CA ASN A 311 -13.98 4.73 0.42
C ASN A 311 -12.70 3.94 0.09
N MET A 312 -12.44 2.76 0.66
CA MET A 312 -11.28 1.89 0.31
C MET A 312 -9.91 2.61 0.20
N HIS A 313 -9.65 3.61 1.04
CA HIS A 313 -8.45 4.48 0.93
C HIS A 313 -7.12 3.78 1.24
N TYR A 314 -7.17 2.72 2.03
CA TYR A 314 -6.03 1.87 2.40
C TYR A 314 -5.48 1.03 1.24
N TRP A 315 -6.33 0.67 0.28
CA TRP A 315 -6.05 -0.42 -0.67
C TRP A 315 -4.78 -0.17 -1.50
N PRO A 316 -4.50 1.04 -2.03
CA PRO A 316 -3.26 1.29 -2.75
C PRO A 316 -2.01 0.99 -1.91
N ILE A 317 -2.03 1.33 -0.61
CA ILE A 317 -0.87 1.16 0.26
C ILE A 317 -0.69 -0.29 0.67
N ILE A 318 -1.78 -0.99 1.03
CA ILE A 318 -1.70 -2.42 1.34
C ILE A 318 -1.25 -3.21 0.10
N SER A 319 -1.76 -2.85 -1.08
CA SER A 319 -1.31 -3.44 -2.35
C SER A 319 0.18 -3.18 -2.59
N ASP A 320 0.64 -1.94 -2.41
CA ASP A 320 2.06 -1.62 -2.53
C ASP A 320 2.90 -2.40 -1.52
N PHE A 321 2.42 -2.52 -0.27
CA PHE A 321 3.13 -3.18 0.82
C PHE A 321 3.28 -4.67 0.56
N ILE A 322 2.21 -5.33 0.11
CA ILE A 322 2.23 -6.73 -0.34
C ILE A 322 3.20 -6.88 -1.53
N ASN A 323 3.15 -5.97 -2.50
CA ASN A 323 4.02 -6.04 -3.67
C ASN A 323 5.50 -5.91 -3.29
N VAL A 324 5.86 -4.95 -2.43
CA VAL A 324 7.23 -4.80 -1.90
C VAL A 324 7.66 -6.04 -1.11
N LEU A 325 6.79 -6.56 -0.23
CA LEU A 325 7.09 -7.73 0.61
C LEU A 325 7.13 -9.05 -0.16
N SER A 326 6.60 -9.10 -1.39
CA SER A 326 6.68 -10.29 -2.25
C SER A 326 8.11 -10.60 -2.72
N HIS A 327 9.03 -9.65 -2.57
CA HIS A 327 10.45 -9.85 -2.85
C HIS A 327 11.19 -10.35 -1.61
N GLU A 328 11.87 -11.50 -1.72
CA GLU A 328 12.53 -12.17 -0.58
C GLU A 328 13.48 -11.25 0.21
N ASN A 329 14.29 -10.44 -0.48
CA ASN A 329 15.24 -9.53 0.19
C ASN A 329 14.53 -8.43 0.99
N ALA A 330 13.46 -7.84 0.44
CA ALA A 330 12.67 -6.83 1.12
C ALA A 330 11.91 -7.42 2.31
N SER A 331 11.34 -8.61 2.14
CA SER A 331 10.67 -9.36 3.22
C SER A 331 11.63 -9.71 4.35
N ARG A 332 12.84 -10.18 4.02
CA ARG A 332 13.87 -10.50 5.00
C ARG A 332 14.33 -9.26 5.77
N GLU A 333 14.56 -8.14 5.07
CA GLU A 333 14.89 -6.87 5.70
C GLU A 333 13.78 -6.43 6.65
N PHE A 334 12.52 -6.53 6.23
CA PHE A 334 11.37 -6.21 7.06
C PHE A 334 11.29 -7.04 8.34
N LEU A 335 11.39 -8.36 8.20
CA LEU A 335 11.26 -9.30 9.32
C LEU A 335 12.46 -9.28 10.26
N SER A 336 13.63 -8.83 9.79
CA SER A 336 14.83 -8.66 10.61
C SER A 336 14.80 -7.42 11.51
N GLU A 337 14.02 -6.39 11.15
CA GLU A 337 13.93 -5.14 11.92
C GLU A 337 12.75 -5.20 12.89
N LYS A 338 13.07 -5.35 14.18
CA LYS A 338 12.11 -5.42 15.29
C LYS A 338 11.08 -4.30 15.27
N ARG A 339 11.49 -3.06 14.98
CA ARG A 339 10.59 -1.89 15.00
C ARG A 339 9.48 -2.01 13.96
N PHE A 340 9.80 -2.56 12.79
CA PHE A 340 8.84 -2.70 11.69
C PHE A 340 7.77 -3.72 12.06
N PHE A 341 8.19 -4.89 12.55
CA PHE A 341 7.24 -5.92 12.92
C PHE A 341 6.39 -5.55 14.14
N ILE A 342 6.95 -4.87 15.15
CA ILE A 342 6.16 -4.36 16.29
C ILE A 342 5.09 -3.38 15.81
N THR A 343 5.46 -2.46 14.91
CA THR A 343 4.49 -1.51 14.34
C THR A 343 3.41 -2.23 13.55
N TRP A 344 3.78 -3.27 12.81
CA TRP A 344 2.83 -4.10 12.06
C TRP A 344 1.88 -4.88 12.98
N ILE A 345 2.39 -5.54 14.03
CA ILE A 345 1.57 -6.17 15.07
C ILE A 345 0.60 -5.16 15.67
N LYS A 346 1.06 -3.92 15.91
CA LYS A 346 0.19 -2.89 16.46
C LYS A 346 -0.97 -2.54 15.52
N ILE A 347 -0.70 -2.45 14.22
CA ILE A 347 -1.75 -2.25 13.21
C ILE A 347 -2.71 -3.45 13.21
N ILE A 348 -2.21 -4.69 13.24
CA ILE A 348 -3.05 -5.91 13.32
C ILE A 348 -3.92 -5.90 14.58
N SER A 349 -3.42 -5.38 15.71
CA SER A 349 -4.17 -5.32 16.97
C SER A 349 -5.49 -4.55 16.83
N TRP A 350 -5.58 -3.57 15.92
CA TRP A 350 -6.81 -2.83 15.67
C TRP A 350 -7.87 -3.63 14.91
N PHE A 351 -7.52 -4.77 14.33
CA PHE A 351 -8.48 -5.72 13.74
C PHE A 351 -8.92 -6.79 14.74
N GLN A 352 -8.21 -6.91 15.86
CA GLN A 352 -8.49 -7.89 16.91
C GLN A 352 -9.74 -7.47 17.69
N GLY A 353 -10.81 -8.26 17.55
CA GLY A 353 -12.05 -8.07 18.29
C GLY A 353 -13.04 -7.08 17.68
N MET A 354 -12.93 -6.77 16.38
CA MET A 354 -13.92 -5.95 15.66
C MET A 354 -15.21 -6.73 15.35
N ASN A 355 -16.26 -6.04 14.90
CA ASN A 355 -17.54 -6.63 14.45
C ASN A 355 -18.10 -7.67 15.45
N VAL A 356 -18.45 -7.19 16.65
CA VAL A 356 -18.96 -8.03 17.75
C VAL A 356 -20.44 -8.29 17.54
N ASN A 357 -20.81 -9.57 17.61
CA ASN A 357 -22.19 -10.05 17.53
C ASN A 357 -22.72 -10.37 18.93
N HIS A 358 -24.00 -10.10 19.17
CA HIS A 358 -24.66 -10.30 20.46
C HIS A 358 -25.87 -11.24 20.27
N HIS A 359 -26.15 -12.10 21.26
CA HIS A 359 -27.41 -12.86 21.33
C HIS A 359 -28.20 -12.56 22.62
N GLY A 360 -29.52 -12.76 22.60
CA GLY A 360 -30.43 -12.46 23.72
C GLY A 360 -31.16 -11.11 23.60
N ALA A 361 -31.59 -10.51 24.71
CA ALA A 361 -32.41 -9.28 24.70
C ALA A 361 -31.71 -8.06 24.06
N GLU A 362 -30.37 -8.05 24.00
CA GLU A 362 -29.58 -6.99 23.35
C GLU A 362 -29.64 -7.06 21.81
N SER A 363 -30.03 -8.21 21.24
CA SER A 363 -30.09 -8.42 19.78
C SER A 363 -31.16 -7.55 19.10
N GLU A 364 -32.28 -7.30 19.80
CA GLU A 364 -33.45 -6.58 19.22
C GLU A 364 -33.19 -5.08 19.05
N LEU A 365 -32.31 -4.48 19.85
CA LEU A 365 -31.94 -3.06 19.76
C LEU A 365 -30.87 -2.79 18.67
N LEU A 366 -30.06 -3.79 18.33
CA LEU A 366 -28.90 -3.67 17.43
C LEU A 366 -29.18 -4.11 15.97
N LEU A 367 -30.42 -4.56 15.67
CA LEU A 367 -30.90 -5.05 14.36
C LEU A 367 -30.61 -4.13 13.15
N GLN A 368 -30.33 -2.84 13.36
CA GLN A 368 -30.05 -1.89 12.27
C GLN A 368 -28.55 -1.71 11.95
N SER A 369 -27.64 -2.30 12.74
CA SER A 369 -26.21 -1.92 12.73
C SER A 369 -25.25 -2.93 12.09
N ASN A 370 -25.59 -4.22 12.01
CA ASN A 370 -24.61 -5.28 11.68
C ASN A 370 -24.65 -5.83 10.24
N THR A 371 -25.13 -5.05 9.28
CA THR A 371 -25.09 -5.42 7.85
C THR A 371 -23.71 -5.32 7.21
N ASN A 372 -22.69 -4.86 7.96
CA ASN A 372 -21.35 -4.57 7.47
C ASN A 372 -20.34 -5.70 7.68
N TYR A 373 -20.77 -6.87 8.14
CA TYR A 373 -19.88 -8.02 8.38
C TYR A 373 -19.02 -8.36 7.15
N LEU A 374 -19.56 -8.23 5.93
CA LEU A 374 -18.81 -8.49 4.70
C LEU A 374 -17.55 -7.61 4.60
N PHE A 375 -17.64 -6.35 5.03
CA PHE A 375 -16.49 -5.45 5.05
C PHE A 375 -15.48 -5.85 6.12
N ALA A 376 -15.93 -6.28 7.30
CA ALA A 376 -15.06 -6.76 8.38
C ALA A 376 -14.27 -8.02 7.95
N PHE A 377 -14.90 -8.95 7.24
CA PHE A 377 -14.17 -10.10 6.68
C PHE A 377 -13.23 -9.68 5.54
N THR A 378 -13.69 -8.84 4.62
CA THR A 378 -12.87 -8.38 3.48
C THR A 378 -11.62 -7.65 3.95
N ILE A 379 -11.76 -6.72 4.90
CA ILE A 379 -10.64 -5.93 5.41
C ILE A 379 -9.64 -6.78 6.18
N GLU A 380 -10.09 -7.74 7.01
CA GLU A 380 -9.16 -8.65 7.69
C GLU A 380 -8.41 -9.51 6.68
N THR A 381 -9.10 -10.05 5.67
CA THR A 381 -8.44 -10.83 4.62
C THR A 381 -7.39 -9.99 3.88
N GLU A 382 -7.77 -8.81 3.39
CA GLU A 382 -6.89 -7.98 2.56
C GLU A 382 -5.72 -7.39 3.36
N CYS A 383 -5.97 -6.87 4.57
CA CYS A 383 -4.94 -6.20 5.38
C CYS A 383 -4.12 -7.17 6.22
N CYS A 384 -4.73 -8.22 6.78
CA CYS A 384 -4.05 -9.13 7.70
C CYS A 384 -3.61 -10.42 7.00
N ALA A 385 -4.52 -11.14 6.35
CA ALA A 385 -4.23 -12.47 5.82
C ALA A 385 -3.28 -12.42 4.62
N LEU A 386 -3.53 -11.55 3.63
CA LEU A 386 -2.66 -11.45 2.43
C LEU A 386 -1.22 -11.05 2.77
N VAL A 387 -1.04 -10.16 3.74
CA VAL A 387 0.30 -9.77 4.22
C VAL A 387 0.98 -10.96 4.90
N LEU A 388 0.26 -11.70 5.75
CA LEU A 388 0.80 -12.92 6.37
C LEU A 388 1.23 -13.93 5.31
N TRP A 389 0.37 -14.23 4.32
CA TRP A 389 0.71 -15.15 3.22
C TRP A 389 1.96 -14.74 2.47
N THR A 390 2.15 -13.43 2.29
CA THR A 390 3.34 -12.87 1.64
C THR A 390 4.60 -13.16 2.48
N PHE A 391 4.54 -13.02 3.81
CA PHE A 391 5.64 -13.44 4.69
C PHE A 391 5.89 -14.95 4.60
N LEU A 392 4.84 -15.77 4.65
CA LEU A 392 4.99 -17.23 4.64
C LEU A 392 5.70 -17.74 3.40
N ALA A 393 5.47 -17.12 2.24
CA ALA A 393 6.15 -17.48 0.99
C ALA A 393 7.69 -17.47 1.11
N HIS A 394 8.24 -16.71 2.07
CA HIS A 394 9.67 -16.61 2.31
C HIS A 394 10.16 -17.40 3.54
N LEU A 395 9.27 -17.75 4.48
CA LEU A 395 9.63 -18.35 5.78
C LEU A 395 9.75 -19.89 5.78
N MET A 396 9.49 -20.57 4.67
CA MET A 396 9.43 -22.04 4.60
C MET A 396 10.81 -22.76 4.61
N LYS A 397 11.83 -22.19 5.25
CA LYS A 397 13.19 -22.75 5.33
C LYS A 397 13.69 -22.76 6.79
N PRO A 398 14.50 -23.76 7.20
CA PRO A 398 15.08 -23.86 8.55
C PRO A 398 15.86 -22.64 9.02
N ASP A 399 16.54 -21.94 8.10
CA ASP A 399 17.35 -20.76 8.40
C ASP A 399 16.54 -19.61 9.04
N PHE A 400 15.21 -19.63 8.97
CA PHE A 400 14.34 -18.59 9.52
C PHE A 400 13.77 -18.90 10.91
N LEU A 401 14.15 -20.02 11.55
CA LEU A 401 13.59 -20.45 12.85
C LEU A 401 13.71 -19.38 13.94
N GLU A 402 14.90 -18.77 14.10
CA GLU A 402 15.15 -17.75 15.12
C GLU A 402 14.23 -16.53 14.92
N MET A 403 14.12 -16.09 13.67
CA MET A 403 13.27 -14.98 13.28
C MET A 403 11.81 -15.29 13.56
N THR A 404 11.27 -16.40 13.05
CA THR A 404 9.88 -16.83 13.31
C THR A 404 9.58 -16.92 14.80
N THR A 405 10.50 -17.49 15.60
CA THR A 405 10.35 -17.59 17.05
C THR A 405 10.27 -16.21 17.71
N SER A 406 11.11 -15.26 17.28
CA SER A 406 11.04 -13.89 17.78
C SER A 406 9.72 -13.21 17.40
N LEU A 407 9.20 -13.43 16.19
CA LEU A 407 7.92 -12.86 15.74
C LEU A 407 6.74 -13.38 16.59
N VAL A 408 6.71 -14.70 16.83
CA VAL A 408 5.71 -15.35 17.68
C VAL A 408 5.74 -14.79 19.11
N ASN A 409 6.93 -14.55 19.67
CA ASN A 409 7.07 -13.95 21.00
C ASN A 409 6.47 -12.54 21.07
N TYR A 410 6.67 -11.68 20.06
CA TYR A 410 6.03 -10.36 20.04
C TYR A 410 4.51 -10.45 19.91
N LEU A 411 4.00 -11.41 19.14
CA LEU A 411 2.55 -11.64 19.04
C LEU A 411 1.95 -12.08 20.38
N PHE A 412 2.62 -12.96 21.14
CA PHE A 412 2.15 -13.32 22.48
C PHE A 412 2.11 -12.12 23.42
N LEU A 413 3.10 -11.23 23.35
CA LEU A 413 3.10 -10.00 24.15
C LEU A 413 1.89 -9.11 23.80
N GLU A 414 1.61 -8.90 22.52
CA GLU A 414 0.44 -8.10 22.10
C GLU A 414 -0.87 -8.80 22.47
N VAL A 415 -0.99 -10.13 22.37
CA VAL A 415 -2.20 -10.84 22.81
C VAL A 415 -2.41 -10.70 24.32
N ARG A 416 -1.35 -10.75 25.14
CA ARG A 416 -1.46 -10.47 26.59
C ARG A 416 -1.96 -9.06 26.85
N GLN A 417 -1.40 -8.08 26.13
CA GLN A 417 -1.83 -6.69 26.25
C GLN A 417 -3.30 -6.53 25.82
N TRP A 418 -3.70 -7.18 24.73
CA TRP A 418 -5.08 -7.18 24.25
C TRP A 418 -6.03 -7.79 25.27
N LEU A 419 -5.74 -8.97 25.82
CA LEU A 419 -6.55 -9.61 26.87
C LEU A 419 -6.74 -8.69 28.08
N SER A 420 -5.64 -8.08 28.56
CA SER A 420 -5.72 -7.09 29.64
C SER A 420 -6.55 -5.86 29.25
N SER A 421 -6.49 -5.42 27.98
CA SER A 421 -7.22 -4.25 27.51
C SER A 421 -8.73 -4.42 27.37
N ILE A 422 -9.18 -5.67 27.26
CA ILE A 422 -10.61 -6.03 27.25
C ILE A 422 -11.08 -6.56 28.62
N GLY A 423 -10.24 -6.50 29.66
CA GLY A 423 -10.60 -6.92 31.02
C GLY A 423 -10.57 -8.44 31.27
N VAL A 424 -9.87 -9.22 30.44
CA VAL A 424 -9.78 -10.68 30.60
C VAL A 424 -8.48 -11.06 31.32
N GLU A 425 -8.58 -11.34 32.62
CA GLU A 425 -7.47 -11.91 33.41
C GLU A 425 -7.52 -13.44 33.43
N GLN A 426 -8.72 -14.01 33.42
CA GLN A 426 -9.01 -15.44 33.37
C GLN A 426 -10.03 -15.74 32.28
N TYR A 427 -9.94 -16.94 31.70
CA TYR A 427 -10.83 -17.39 30.62
C TYR A 427 -12.33 -17.36 31.01
N LYS A 428 -12.63 -17.36 32.30
CA LYS A 428 -13.99 -17.29 32.85
C LYS A 428 -14.59 -15.88 32.82
N ASP A 429 -13.76 -14.85 32.72
CA ASP A 429 -14.18 -13.44 32.70
C ASP A 429 -14.86 -13.08 31.37
N VAL A 430 -14.64 -13.92 30.34
CA VAL A 430 -15.18 -13.74 29.00
C VAL A 430 -16.71 -13.79 29.00
N VAL A 431 -17.32 -12.66 28.66
CA VAL A 431 -18.77 -12.47 28.49
C VAL A 431 -19.35 -13.46 27.47
N LYS A 432 -20.35 -14.24 27.91
CA LYS A 432 -20.87 -15.42 27.17
C LYS A 432 -21.80 -15.08 26.01
N ASN A 433 -22.49 -13.95 26.04
CA ASN A 433 -23.50 -13.57 25.05
C ASN A 433 -22.94 -12.84 23.80
N GLN A 434 -21.62 -12.64 23.74
CA GLN A 434 -20.94 -11.91 22.66
C GLN A 434 -20.01 -12.81 21.86
N ILE A 435 -19.88 -12.61 20.55
CA ILE A 435 -18.87 -13.28 19.72
C ILE A 435 -18.31 -12.34 18.66
N THR A 436 -17.01 -12.43 18.44
CA THR A 436 -16.33 -11.87 17.28
C THR A 436 -15.67 -13.00 16.48
N PHE A 437 -15.72 -12.92 15.16
CA PHE A 437 -14.98 -13.81 14.26
C PHE A 437 -13.56 -13.30 13.95
N HIS A 438 -13.19 -12.12 14.46
CA HIS A 438 -12.01 -11.39 14.05
C HIS A 438 -10.91 -11.47 15.12
N ILE A 439 -10.06 -12.49 14.99
CA ILE A 439 -8.92 -12.76 15.90
C ILE A 439 -7.58 -12.89 15.17
N PRO A 440 -7.20 -11.94 14.30
CA PRO A 440 -6.02 -12.06 13.45
C PRO A 440 -4.71 -12.26 14.20
N LEU A 441 -4.54 -11.72 15.42
CA LEU A 441 -3.33 -11.98 16.22
C LEU A 441 -3.19 -13.46 16.58
N HIS A 442 -4.29 -14.12 16.92
CA HIS A 442 -4.31 -15.55 17.24
C HIS A 442 -3.96 -16.39 16.00
N ARG A 443 -4.48 -15.98 14.84
CA ARG A 443 -4.23 -16.65 13.56
C ARG A 443 -2.79 -16.47 13.08
N TYR A 444 -2.20 -15.31 13.32
CA TYR A 444 -0.77 -15.08 13.09
C TYR A 444 0.10 -16.01 13.95
N ILE A 445 -0.20 -16.14 15.25
CA ILE A 445 0.50 -17.09 16.15
C ILE A 445 0.37 -18.51 15.62
N SER A 446 -0.86 -18.93 15.32
CA SER A 446 -1.18 -20.26 14.81
C SER A 446 -0.33 -20.62 13.59
N ILE A 447 -0.34 -19.76 12.58
CA ILE A 447 0.29 -20.06 11.29
C ILE A 447 1.82 -19.95 11.35
N LEU A 448 2.37 -19.00 12.10
CA LEU A 448 3.82 -18.92 12.28
C LEU A 448 4.34 -20.13 13.06
N ASN A 449 3.59 -20.62 14.06
CA ASN A 449 3.93 -21.86 14.76
C ASN A 449 3.79 -23.08 13.84
N TYR A 450 2.76 -23.14 12.99
CA TYR A 450 2.65 -24.17 11.95
C TYR A 450 3.89 -24.20 11.05
N VAL A 451 4.35 -23.04 10.57
CA VAL A 451 5.55 -22.97 9.73
C VAL A 451 6.78 -23.42 10.50
N SER A 452 6.95 -22.96 11.74
CA SER A 452 8.09 -23.32 12.57
C SER A 452 8.18 -24.83 12.81
N LEU A 453 7.07 -25.46 13.17
CA LEU A 453 7.00 -26.90 13.46
C LEU A 453 7.20 -27.78 12.22
N ASN A 454 6.65 -27.39 11.06
CA ASN A 454 6.63 -28.26 9.88
C ASN A 454 7.75 -27.99 8.87
N TYR A 455 8.35 -26.80 8.87
CA TYR A 455 9.34 -26.40 7.85
C TYR A 455 10.65 -25.84 8.44
N GLN A 456 10.71 -25.58 9.75
CA GLN A 456 11.87 -24.96 10.38
C GLN A 456 12.51 -25.78 11.51
N ASP A 457 12.10 -27.03 11.69
CA ASP A 457 12.55 -27.92 12.78
C ASP A 457 12.34 -27.33 14.19
N GLY A 458 11.33 -26.46 14.34
CA GLY A 458 10.97 -25.87 15.62
C GLY A 458 10.40 -26.89 16.59
N GLU A 459 10.63 -26.67 17.89
CA GLU A 459 10.07 -27.51 18.95
C GLU A 459 8.96 -26.77 19.70
N LEU A 460 7.83 -27.44 19.95
CA LEU A 460 6.64 -26.84 20.58
C LEU A 460 6.95 -26.13 21.91
N LYS A 461 7.84 -26.71 22.73
CA LYS A 461 8.26 -26.16 24.03
C LYS A 461 8.95 -24.79 23.94
N ASN A 462 9.53 -24.47 22.78
CA ASN A 462 10.22 -23.20 22.55
C ASN A 462 9.29 -22.17 21.88
N LEU A 463 8.17 -22.64 21.32
CA LEU A 463 7.23 -21.84 20.52
C LEU A 463 5.98 -21.42 21.28
N PHE A 464 5.67 -22.07 22.40
CA PHE A 464 4.57 -21.69 23.28
C PHE A 464 5.08 -21.47 24.71
N PRO A 465 4.49 -20.53 25.46
CA PRO A 465 4.79 -20.35 26.88
C PRO A 465 4.11 -21.44 27.71
N ILE A 466 4.56 -22.70 27.58
CA ILE A 466 3.92 -23.90 28.17
C ILE A 466 3.78 -23.79 29.69
N GLU A 467 4.68 -23.06 30.35
CA GLU A 467 4.68 -22.87 31.80
C GLU A 467 3.54 -21.98 32.31
N ASN A 468 2.87 -21.22 31.45
CA ASN A 468 1.79 -20.31 31.83
C ASN A 468 0.42 -20.85 31.40
N GLU A 469 -0.09 -21.83 32.15
CA GLU A 469 -1.37 -22.49 31.89
C GLU A 469 -2.54 -21.49 31.78
N ILE A 470 -2.59 -20.48 32.65
CA ILE A 470 -3.64 -19.45 32.64
C ILE A 470 -3.63 -18.69 31.31
N PHE A 471 -2.45 -18.27 30.85
CA PHE A 471 -2.34 -17.56 29.58
C PHE A 471 -2.75 -18.45 28.40
N LEU A 472 -2.39 -19.74 28.40
CA LEU A 472 -2.81 -20.67 27.35
C LEU A 472 -4.33 -20.87 27.32
N LEU A 473 -4.97 -20.97 28.49
CA LEU A 473 -6.44 -21.03 28.57
C LEU A 473 -7.09 -19.73 28.05
N ASN A 474 -6.52 -18.58 28.39
CA ASN A 474 -6.99 -17.29 27.89
C ASN A 474 -6.76 -17.13 26.37
N LEU A 475 -5.70 -17.71 25.83
CA LEU A 475 -5.42 -17.73 24.39
C LEU A 475 -6.43 -18.64 23.65
N ALA A 476 -6.78 -19.79 24.22
CA ALA A 476 -7.67 -20.76 23.61
C ALA A 476 -9.16 -20.37 23.65
N VAL A 477 -9.58 -19.52 24.60
CA VAL A 477 -11.01 -19.25 24.83
C VAL A 477 -11.70 -18.62 23.62
N PHE A 478 -11.06 -17.70 22.90
CA PHE A 478 -11.66 -17.04 21.73
C PHE A 478 -11.84 -17.97 20.53
N PRO A 479 -10.81 -18.68 20.02
CA PRO A 479 -11.00 -19.65 18.95
C PRO A 479 -11.97 -20.77 19.33
N LEU A 480 -11.94 -21.26 20.57
CA LEU A 480 -12.89 -22.27 21.05
C LEU A 480 -14.34 -21.77 20.98
N ARG A 481 -14.59 -20.53 21.41
CA ARG A 481 -15.94 -19.93 21.35
C ARG A 481 -16.42 -19.74 19.92
N ILE A 482 -15.55 -19.40 18.98
CA ILE A 482 -15.89 -19.35 17.56
C ILE A 482 -16.35 -20.74 17.07
N GLN A 483 -15.62 -21.79 17.42
CA GLN A 483 -16.00 -23.16 17.03
C GLN A 483 -17.34 -23.58 17.64
N VAL A 484 -17.59 -23.29 18.92
CA VAL A 484 -18.88 -23.58 19.57
C VAL A 484 -20.01 -22.81 18.89
N ALA A 485 -19.86 -21.50 18.71
CA ALA A 485 -20.90 -20.66 18.14
C ALA A 485 -21.28 -21.06 16.72
N LYS A 486 -20.34 -21.53 15.90
CA LYS A 486 -20.65 -22.08 14.57
C LYS A 486 -21.71 -23.17 14.63
N TYR A 487 -21.56 -24.12 15.55
CA TYR A 487 -22.55 -25.19 15.72
C TYR A 487 -23.87 -24.65 16.27
N GLU A 488 -23.84 -23.69 17.19
CA GLU A 488 -25.06 -23.03 17.70
C GLU A 488 -25.83 -22.25 16.61
N ILE A 489 -25.11 -21.63 15.68
CA ILE A 489 -25.67 -20.93 14.52
C ILE A 489 -26.27 -21.94 13.54
N MET A 490 -25.58 -23.04 13.26
CA MET A 490 -26.09 -24.11 12.39
C MET A 490 -27.39 -24.74 12.93
N THR A 491 -27.52 -24.91 14.25
CA THR A 491 -28.72 -25.46 14.88
C THR A 491 -29.85 -24.45 15.06
N ASN A 492 -29.61 -23.15 14.80
CA ASN A 492 -30.56 -22.04 15.00
C ASN A 492 -31.20 -21.99 16.40
N THR A 493 -30.52 -22.53 17.43
CA THR A 493 -31.08 -22.66 18.78
C THR A 493 -30.90 -21.41 19.63
N ILE A 494 -29.77 -20.71 19.48
CA ILE A 494 -29.37 -19.57 20.32
C ILE A 494 -29.37 -18.25 19.53
N TRP A 495 -29.04 -18.32 18.23
CA TRP A 495 -28.87 -17.16 17.35
C TRP A 495 -30.11 -16.86 16.47
N SER A 496 -31.32 -17.14 16.98
CA SER A 496 -32.55 -17.18 16.18
C SER A 496 -32.95 -15.84 15.54
N TYR A 497 -32.65 -14.70 16.19
CA TYR A 497 -33.05 -13.36 15.73
C TYR A 497 -32.13 -12.75 14.65
N GLN A 498 -30.93 -13.31 14.44
CA GLN A 498 -29.94 -12.88 13.43
C GLN A 498 -29.51 -14.07 12.55
N SER A 499 -30.39 -15.06 12.38
CA SER A 499 -30.01 -16.37 11.85
C SER A 499 -29.37 -16.29 10.46
N TYR A 500 -29.85 -15.44 9.55
CA TYR A 500 -29.27 -15.33 8.21
C TYR A 500 -27.90 -14.64 8.22
N GLU A 501 -27.75 -13.46 8.82
CA GLU A 501 -26.44 -12.78 8.86
C GLU A 501 -25.40 -13.59 9.63
N MET A 502 -25.78 -14.23 10.74
CA MET A 502 -24.88 -15.09 11.49
C MET A 502 -24.50 -16.34 10.70
N GLN A 503 -25.44 -16.95 9.95
CA GLN A 503 -25.12 -18.03 9.02
C GLN A 503 -24.12 -17.57 7.96
N MET A 504 -24.32 -16.39 7.37
CA MET A 504 -23.38 -15.84 6.38
C MET A 504 -22.00 -15.55 6.98
N GLN A 505 -21.91 -15.03 8.20
CA GLN A 505 -20.63 -14.82 8.89
C GLN A 505 -19.93 -16.15 9.23
N SER A 506 -20.69 -17.14 9.71
CA SER A 506 -20.18 -18.50 9.95
C SER A 506 -19.68 -19.13 8.64
N ASP A 507 -20.43 -18.96 7.55
CA ASP A 507 -20.02 -19.44 6.22
C ASP A 507 -18.77 -18.70 5.74
N MET A 508 -18.66 -17.38 5.92
CA MET A 508 -17.46 -16.61 5.55
C MET A 508 -16.22 -17.06 6.34
N HIS A 509 -16.36 -17.36 7.63
CA HIS A 509 -15.30 -17.94 8.46
C HIS A 509 -14.86 -19.33 7.98
N CYS A 510 -15.80 -20.16 7.50
CA CYS A 510 -15.53 -21.53 7.07
C CYS A 510 -15.17 -21.66 5.59
N SER A 511 -15.62 -20.74 4.76
CA SER A 511 -15.64 -20.93 3.31
C SER A 511 -14.30 -20.57 2.69
N ALA A 512 -13.88 -21.42 1.76
CA ALA A 512 -12.87 -21.11 0.76
C ALA A 512 -13.46 -20.36 -0.46
N ARG A 513 -14.72 -19.85 -0.37
CA ARG A 513 -15.46 -19.34 -1.53
C ARG A 513 -15.16 -17.86 -1.75
N GLY A 514 -14.49 -17.56 -2.87
CA GLY A 514 -14.18 -16.21 -3.36
C GLY A 514 -12.99 -15.59 -2.63
N ASN A 515 -11.76 -15.78 -3.13
CA ASN A 515 -10.46 -15.27 -2.63
C ASN A 515 -10.14 -15.42 -1.12
N ASN A 516 -11.10 -15.78 -0.27
CA ASN A 516 -10.95 -16.09 1.13
C ASN A 516 -10.44 -17.53 1.21
N CYS A 517 -9.20 -17.68 1.64
CA CYS A 517 -8.61 -18.97 1.99
C CYS A 517 -9.31 -19.54 3.24
N SER A 518 -9.27 -20.86 3.46
CA SER A 518 -9.67 -21.51 4.72
C SER A 518 -8.81 -21.10 5.94
N TYR A 519 -7.91 -20.12 5.74
CA TYR A 519 -7.10 -19.39 6.70
C TYR A 519 -7.73 -19.27 8.10
N MET A 520 -8.95 -18.74 8.20
CA MET A 520 -9.55 -18.44 9.51
C MET A 520 -9.83 -19.73 10.28
N ASN A 521 -10.63 -20.63 9.69
CA ASN A 521 -11.01 -21.85 10.36
C ASN A 521 -9.83 -22.79 10.62
N ASP A 522 -8.93 -22.95 9.65
CA ASP A 522 -7.79 -23.87 9.78
C ASP A 522 -6.79 -23.36 10.82
N ALA A 523 -6.52 -22.04 10.86
CA ALA A 523 -5.68 -21.44 11.89
C ALA A 523 -6.31 -21.55 13.28
N ASP A 524 -7.63 -21.34 13.40
CA ASP A 524 -8.32 -21.44 14.68
C ASP A 524 -8.28 -22.90 15.21
N ILE A 525 -8.45 -23.91 14.34
CA ILE A 525 -8.36 -25.33 14.70
C ILE A 525 -6.92 -25.71 15.05
N PHE A 526 -5.94 -25.32 14.23
CA PHE A 526 -4.53 -25.63 14.49
C PHE A 526 -4.05 -25.05 15.82
N LEU A 527 -4.52 -23.86 16.21
CA LEU A 527 -4.16 -23.26 17.50
C LEU A 527 -4.72 -24.02 18.70
N LEU A 528 -5.87 -24.69 18.53
CA LEU A 528 -6.51 -25.48 19.57
C LEU A 528 -5.94 -26.91 19.69
N GLN A 529 -5.35 -27.43 18.62
CA GLN A 529 -4.65 -28.71 18.58
C GLN A 529 -3.31 -28.62 19.29
#